data_AF-A0A522HVK3-F1
#
_entry.id   AF-A0A522HVK3-F1
#
_cell.length_a   1.000
_cell.length_b   1.000
_cell.length_c   1.000
_cell.angle_alpha   90.00
_cell.angle_beta   90.00
_cell.angle_gamma   90.00
#
_symmetry.space_group_name_H-M   'P 1'
#
loop_
_entity.id
_entity.type
_entity.pdbx_description
1 polymer ?
#
loop_
_entity_poly.entity_id
_entity_poly.type
_entity_poly.pdbx_seq_one_letter_code
_entity_poly.pdbx_strand_id
1 'polypeptide(L)' 'MRVMRTTLKLDEDVLAAARALAQQQGKTLGEVVSALARRALQPAMAAPVMRNGIRLLPVREGARPATLELVNRLRDELP' A
#
# COMPACT_ATOMS: atom_id res chain seq x y z
N MET A 1 -15.69 11.84 -4.72
CA MET A 1 -15.95 10.51 -4.10
C MET A 1 -17.26 10.62 -3.32
N ARG A 2 -18.21 9.70 -3.52
CA ARG A 2 -19.51 9.78 -2.83
C ARG A 2 -19.31 9.37 -1.37
N VAL A 3 -19.72 10.21 -0.43
CA VAL A 3 -19.76 9.85 1.01
C VAL A 3 -21.03 9.05 1.24
N MET A 4 -20.90 7.87 1.85
CA MET A 4 -22.03 7.01 2.22
C MET A 4 -22.14 6.91 3.74
N ARG A 5 -23.39 6.86 4.23
CA ARG A 5 -23.70 6.57 5.64
C ARG A 5 -24.11 5.10 5.73
N THR A 6 -23.42 4.35 6.56
CA THR A 6 -23.67 2.92 6.76
C THR A 6 -23.60 2.62 8.25
N THR A 7 -24.53 1.83 8.75
CA THR A 7 -24.51 1.33 10.14
C THR A 7 -23.79 -0.01 10.15
N LEU A 8 -22.74 -0.12 10.95
CA LEU A 8 -21.94 -1.33 11.10
C LEU A 8 -21.88 -1.69 12.58
N LYS A 9 -21.90 -2.99 12.89
CA LYS A 9 -21.53 -3.47 14.24
C LYS A 9 -20.01 -3.56 14.30
N LEU A 10 -19.42 -3.01 15.36
CA LEU A 10 -18.00 -3.09 15.65
C LEU A 10 -17.83 -3.69 17.04
N ASP A 11 -16.81 -4.52 17.19
CA ASP A 11 -16.40 -4.97 18.52
C ASP A 11 -15.91 -3.78 19.36
N GLU A 12 -16.06 -3.90 20.69
CA GLU A 12 -15.82 -2.80 21.62
C GLU A 12 -14.37 -2.30 21.57
N ASP A 13 -13.42 -3.22 21.49
CA ASP A 13 -11.98 -2.96 21.38
C ASP A 13 -11.63 -2.22 20.08
N VAL A 14 -12.24 -2.63 18.96
CA VAL A 14 -12.08 -1.98 17.66
C VAL A 14 -12.62 -0.55 17.69
N LEU A 15 -13.80 -0.34 18.29
CA LEU A 15 -14.38 0.99 18.44
C LEU A 15 -13.49 1.89 19.31
N ALA A 16 -12.98 1.38 20.43
CA ALA A 16 -12.09 2.11 21.32
C ALA A 16 -10.79 2.52 20.62
N ALA A 17 -10.15 1.58 19.91
CA ALA A 17 -8.93 1.85 19.14
C ALA A 17 -9.16 2.88 18.03
N ALA A 18 -10.27 2.76 17.29
CA ALA A 18 -10.60 3.70 16.22
C ALA A 18 -10.86 5.11 16.76
N ARG A 19 -11.48 5.26 17.94
CA ARG A 19 -11.67 6.57 18.60
C ARG A 19 -10.35 7.19 19.03
N ALA A 20 -9.46 6.42 19.65
CA ALA A 20 -8.14 6.90 20.04
C ALA A 20 -7.34 7.40 18.82
N LEU A 21 -7.35 6.63 17.72
CA LEU A 21 -6.70 7.04 16.46
C LEU A 21 -7.32 8.29 15.85
N ALA A 22 -8.65 8.43 15.89
CA ALA A 22 -9.36 9.60 15.40
C ALA A 22 -8.99 10.86 16.18
N GLN A 23 -8.92 10.76 17.51
CA GLN A 23 -8.47 11.86 18.36
C GLN A 23 -7.02 12.23 18.09
N GLN A 24 -6.12 11.25 18.00
CA GLN A 24 -4.70 11.48 17.71
C GLN A 24 -4.48 12.16 16.34
N GLN A 25 -5.27 11.81 15.33
CA GLN A 25 -5.13 12.33 13.97
C GLN A 25 -5.96 13.59 13.67
N GLY A 26 -6.82 14.02 14.61
CA GLY A 26 -7.76 15.13 14.37
C GLY A 26 -8.77 14.83 13.25
N LYS A 27 -9.21 13.58 13.13
CA LYS A 27 -10.15 13.12 12.08
C LYS A 27 -11.44 12.59 12.70
N THR A 28 -12.49 12.51 11.90
CA THR A 28 -13.72 11.85 12.34
C THR A 28 -13.54 10.32 12.41
N LEU A 29 -14.34 9.66 13.25
CA LEU A 29 -14.35 8.19 13.35
C LEU A 29 -14.61 7.53 11.99
N GLY A 30 -15.54 8.08 11.20
CA GLY A 30 -15.86 7.56 9.86
C GLY A 30 -14.69 7.64 8.88
N GLU A 31 -13.90 8.72 8.92
CA GLU A 31 -12.70 8.87 8.08
C GLU A 31 -11.62 7.86 8.45
N VAL A 32 -11.37 7.66 9.75
CA VAL A 32 -10.41 6.67 10.24
C VAL A 32 -10.83 5.26 9.87
N VAL A 33 -12.07 4.87 10.16
CA VAL A 33 -12.60 3.54 9.82
C VAL A 33 -12.58 3.32 8.29
N SER A 34 -12.96 4.32 7.49
CA SER A 34 -12.90 4.24 6.03
C SER A 34 -11.47 4.08 5.50
N ALA A 35 -10.48 4.75 6.11
CA ALA A 35 -9.07 4.61 5.75
C ALA A 35 -8.51 3.23 6.11
N LEU A 36 -8.84 2.73 7.31
CA LEU A 36 -8.45 1.40 7.77
C LEU A 36 -9.05 0.31 6.87
N ALA A 37 -10.35 0.39 6.58
CA ALA A 37 -11.04 -0.54 5.69
C ALA A 37 -10.42 -0.52 4.28
N ARG A 38 -10.12 0.67 3.72
CA ARG A 38 -9.42 0.77 2.44
C ARG A 38 -8.08 0.07 2.45
N ARG A 39 -7.26 0.28 3.49
CA ARG A 39 -5.96 -0.36 3.62
C ARG A 39 -6.08 -1.88 3.73
N ALA A 40 -7.08 -2.39 4.46
CA ALA A 40 -7.33 -3.82 4.60
C ALA A 40 -7.85 -4.46 3.30
N LEU A 41 -8.60 -3.71 2.49
CA LEU A 41 -9.11 -4.15 1.19
C LEU A 41 -8.06 -4.03 0.07
N GLN A 42 -6.92 -3.39 0.31
CA GLN A 42 -5.83 -3.46 -0.66
C GLN A 42 -5.39 -4.91 -0.80
N PRO A 43 -5.20 -5.41 -2.04
CA PRO A 43 -4.67 -6.75 -2.24
C PRO A 43 -3.40 -6.89 -1.41
N ALA A 44 -3.31 -7.96 -0.60
CA ALA A 44 -2.03 -8.32 -0.02
C ALA A 44 -1.04 -8.37 -1.18
N MET A 45 0.02 -7.55 -1.12
CA MET A 45 1.06 -7.60 -2.15
C MET A 45 1.42 -9.08 -2.30
N ALA A 46 1.33 -9.59 -3.54
CA ALA A 46 1.67 -10.97 -3.82
C ALA A 46 2.99 -11.29 -3.12
N ALA A 47 3.05 -12.45 -2.47
CA ALA A 47 4.24 -12.85 -1.74
C ALA A 47 5.46 -12.61 -2.65
N PRO A 48 6.51 -11.94 -2.14
CA PRO A 48 7.65 -11.57 -2.96
C PRO A 48 8.18 -12.82 -3.66
N VAL A 49 8.33 -12.73 -4.99
CA VAL A 49 8.90 -13.84 -5.75
C VAL A 49 10.36 -13.97 -5.32
N MET A 50 10.74 -15.15 -4.86
CA MET A 50 12.11 -15.45 -4.44
C MET A 50 12.80 -16.24 -5.55
N ARG A 51 14.05 -15.89 -5.86
CA ARG A 51 14.92 -16.68 -6.73
C ARG A 51 16.28 -16.83 -6.06
N ASN A 52 16.68 -18.07 -5.78
CA ASN A 52 17.96 -18.38 -5.12
C ASN A 52 18.15 -17.63 -3.79
N GLY A 53 17.09 -17.51 -2.97
CA GLY A 53 17.15 -16.80 -1.68
C GLY A 53 17.10 -15.27 -1.78
N ILE A 54 17.07 -14.70 -2.99
CA ILE A 54 16.97 -13.26 -3.21
C ILE A 54 15.54 -12.87 -3.58
N ARG A 55 15.04 -11.79 -2.94
CA ARG A 55 13.76 -11.17 -3.30
C ARG A 55 13.88 -10.52 -4.68
N LEU A 56 13.04 -10.96 -5.63
CA LEU A 56 12.92 -10.32 -6.93
C LEU A 56 12.09 -9.04 -6.82
N LEU A 57 12.52 -8.00 -7.54
CA LEU A 57 11.71 -6.82 -7.73
C LEU A 57 10.52 -7.17 -8.64
N PRO A 58 9.30 -6.64 -8.36
CA PRO A 58 8.16 -6.87 -9.21
C PRO A 58 8.39 -6.30 -10.60
N VAL A 59 8.21 -7.13 -11.63
CA VAL A 59 8.28 -6.71 -13.03
C VAL A 59 6.99 -5.95 -13.36
N ARG A 60 7.12 -4.66 -13.69
CA ARG A 60 5.98 -3.83 -14.10
C ARG A 60 5.53 -4.21 -15.51
N GLU A 61 4.25 -4.02 -15.82
CA GLU A 61 3.77 -4.16 -17.19
C GLU A 61 4.54 -3.22 -18.12
N GLY A 62 4.96 -3.73 -19.29
CA GLY A 62 5.78 -2.99 -20.24
C GLY A 62 7.26 -2.83 -19.86
N ALA A 63 7.73 -3.45 -18.76
CA ALA A 63 9.14 -3.46 -18.43
C ALA A 63 9.96 -4.13 -19.54
N ARG A 64 11.05 -3.47 -19.95
CA ARG A 64 12.01 -4.01 -20.92
C ARG A 64 13.19 -4.65 -20.19
N PRO A 65 13.81 -5.70 -20.75
CA PRO A 65 15.05 -6.24 -20.21
C PRO A 65 16.12 -5.15 -20.08
N ALA A 66 16.85 -5.16 -18.97
CA ALA A 66 18.03 -4.32 -18.82
C ALA A 66 19.14 -4.89 -19.70
N THR A 67 19.45 -4.21 -20.80
CA THR A 67 20.54 -4.59 -21.70
C THR A 67 21.85 -3.93 -21.28
N LEU A 68 22.97 -4.56 -21.63
CA LEU A 68 24.29 -4.00 -21.35
C LEU A 68 24.49 -2.63 -22.03
N GLU A 69 23.91 -2.44 -23.21
CA GLU A 69 23.92 -1.15 -23.91
C GLU A 69 23.23 -0.05 -23.10
N LEU A 70 22.04 -0.34 -22.55
CA LEU A 70 21.31 0.59 -21.69
C LEU A 70 22.11 0.93 -20.44
N VAL A 71 22.72 -0.07 -19.80
CA VAL A 71 23.54 0.11 -18.60
C VAL A 71 24.73 1.02 -18.89
N ASN A 72 25.46 0.78 -19.98
CA ASN A 72 26.61 1.60 -20.35
C ASN A 72 26.20 3.03 -20.66
N ARG A 73 25.12 3.24 -21.43
CA ARG A 73 24.59 4.57 -21.71
C ARG A 73 24.28 5.36 -20.45
N LEU A 74 23.56 4.76 -19.49
CA LEU A 74 23.20 5.41 -18.23
C LEU A 74 24.42 5.72 -17.36
N ARG A 75 25.44 4.84 -17.36
CA ARG A 75 26.68 5.08 -16.63
C ARG A 75 27.45 6.26 -17.20
N ASP A 76 27.49 6.37 -18.53
CA ASP A 76 28.26 7.42 -19.22
C ASP A 76 27.52 8.78 -19.22
N GLU A 77 26.19 8.78 -18.98
CA GLU A 77 25.35 9.99 -18.83
C GLU A 77 25.39 10.60 -17.41
N LEU A 78 25.81 9.84 -16.39
CA LEU A 78 25.95 10.32 -15.01
C LEU A 78 27.38 10.85 -14.80
N PRO A 79 27.57 12.08 -14.25
CA PRO A 79 28.91 12.63 -14.00
C PRO A 79 29.69 11.87 -12.92
#